data_AF-A0A7Y6PKZ2-F1
#
_entry.id   AF-A0A7Y6PKZ2-F1
#
_cell.length_a   1.000
_cell.length_b   1.000
_cell.length_c   1.000
_cell.angle_alpha   90.00
_cell.angle_beta   90.00
_cell.angle_gamma   90.00
#
_symmetry.space_group_name_H-M   'P 1'
#
loop_
_entity.id
_entity.type
_entity.pdbx_description
1 polymer ?
#
loop_
_entity_poly.entity_id
_entity_poly.type
_entity_poly.pdbx_seq_one_letter_code
_entity_poly.pdbx_strand_id
1 'polypeptide(L)'
;MSQKFQATVQHRGDVSYVKLGGVIDEDNELGDLVDKIPSGTAVIDLGEIERINSCGVRDWVNWLSKLESNGTRSVLVECSPAIVAQINLVNNFTGNGVVKSFYVPYFCPECDEEKVLLVEAGDMGPPPHEPPTCRCDECDLVMDFDDMPDSYFAFLSNQRKLAEPDKINGAMKELARGSEAPQPKGKVKSRQSNPQLGAPGSKPSVPSLPSIQRTSTAPASGAHHSSGPRLPTGKSGPPSSGNNLTGKAPSKPPSAPRLGGNTKPPSSPHMSMRIPSSPSSPAVAAPGKSNALVFTLVGILVAAIVVLAYLVLTK
;
A
#
# COMPACT_ATOMS: atom_id res chain seq x y z
N MET A 1 -22.37 14.90 -12.38
CA MET A 1 -21.77 13.57 -12.11
C MET A 1 -20.50 13.83 -11.33
N SER A 2 -20.36 13.27 -10.13
CA SER A 2 -19.11 13.38 -9.37
C SER A 2 -18.03 12.59 -10.13
N GLN A 3 -16.84 13.14 -10.33
CA GLN A 3 -15.72 12.36 -10.83
C GLN A 3 -15.31 11.37 -9.74
N LYS A 4 -15.45 10.08 -10.07
CA LYS A 4 -15.33 8.93 -9.17
C LYS A 4 -13.90 8.76 -8.65
N PHE A 5 -12.94 9.07 -9.49
CA PHE A 5 -11.51 9.15 -9.20
C PHE A 5 -11.00 10.55 -9.57
N GLN A 6 -10.04 11.06 -8.81
CA GLN A 6 -9.41 12.35 -9.04
C GLN A 6 -7.90 12.23 -8.81
N ALA A 7 -7.10 12.85 -9.68
CA ALA A 7 -5.64 12.88 -9.54
C ALA A 7 -5.08 14.26 -9.89
N THR A 8 -4.12 14.73 -9.10
CA THR A 8 -3.32 15.92 -9.43
C THR A 8 -1.83 15.60 -9.28
N VAL A 9 -1.01 16.14 -10.18
CA VAL A 9 0.45 15.98 -10.16
C VAL A 9 1.09 17.36 -10.19
N GLN A 10 2.03 17.60 -9.29
CA GLN A 10 2.82 18.83 -9.20
C GLN A 10 4.30 18.47 -9.12
N HIS A 11 5.17 19.22 -9.81
CA HIS A 11 6.62 18.98 -9.80
C HIS A 11 7.35 20.09 -9.07
N ARG A 12 8.29 19.72 -8.19
CA ARG A 12 9.26 20.64 -7.57
C ARG A 12 10.62 19.95 -7.51
N GLY A 13 11.57 20.41 -8.32
CA GLY A 13 12.90 19.79 -8.41
C GLY A 13 12.84 18.35 -8.94
N ASP A 14 13.46 17.41 -8.24
CA ASP A 14 13.40 15.96 -8.52
C ASP A 14 12.21 15.26 -7.83
N VAL A 15 11.32 16.04 -7.19
CA VAL A 15 10.15 15.54 -6.46
C VAL A 15 8.88 15.78 -7.27
N SER A 16 8.09 14.73 -7.43
CA SER A 16 6.71 14.81 -7.93
C SER A 16 5.76 14.57 -6.76
N TYR A 17 4.89 15.53 -6.48
CA TYR A 17 3.79 15.38 -5.54
C TYR A 17 2.55 14.94 -6.31
N VAL A 18 2.03 13.76 -5.99
CA VAL A 18 0.92 13.09 -6.65
C VAL A 18 -0.18 12.93 -5.61
N LYS A 19 -1.28 13.67 -5.74
CA LYS A 19 -2.43 13.54 -4.85
C LYS A 19 -3.55 12.81 -5.56
N LEU A 20 -4.03 11.73 -4.95
CA LEU A 20 -5.10 10.87 -5.46
C LEU A 20 -6.30 10.89 -4.51
N GLY A 21 -7.51 10.93 -5.07
CA GLY A 21 -8.76 11.01 -4.32
C GLY A 21 -9.92 10.25 -4.95
N GLY A 22 -10.92 9.92 -4.12
CA GLY A 22 -12.10 9.15 -4.50
C GLY A 22 -11.86 7.64 -4.48
N VAL A 23 -12.34 6.95 -5.51
CA VAL A 23 -12.40 5.48 -5.58
C VAL A 23 -11.47 4.95 -6.67
N ILE A 24 -10.62 3.99 -6.31
CA ILE A 24 -9.77 3.26 -7.26
C ILE A 24 -10.47 1.95 -7.65
N ASP A 25 -11.13 1.94 -8.79
CA ASP A 25 -11.72 0.74 -9.39
C ASP A 25 -11.51 0.69 -10.90
N GLU A 26 -12.42 0.14 -11.71
CA GLU A 26 -12.19 -0.05 -13.16
C GLU A 26 -11.94 1.25 -13.94
N ASP A 27 -12.42 2.39 -13.42
CA ASP A 27 -12.36 3.71 -14.06
C ASP A 27 -11.22 4.60 -13.48
N ASN A 28 -10.16 3.99 -12.93
CA ASN A 28 -9.15 4.70 -12.11
C ASN A 28 -8.14 5.59 -12.86
N GLU A 29 -8.04 5.53 -14.19
CA GLU A 29 -7.12 6.35 -15.01
C GLU A 29 -5.63 6.40 -14.58
N LEU A 30 -5.15 5.56 -13.64
CA LEU A 30 -3.78 5.62 -13.10
C LEU A 30 -2.71 5.44 -14.19
N GLY A 31 -3.03 4.66 -15.22
CA GLY A 31 -2.18 4.48 -16.40
C GLY A 31 -1.76 5.80 -17.05
N ASP A 32 -2.63 6.80 -17.05
CA ASP A 32 -2.41 8.10 -17.69
C ASP A 32 -1.56 9.05 -16.84
N LEU A 33 -1.17 8.62 -15.62
CA LEU A 33 -0.26 9.35 -14.75
C LEU A 33 1.21 8.91 -14.93
N VAL A 34 1.48 7.77 -15.59
CA VAL A 34 2.85 7.22 -15.72
C VAL A 34 3.78 8.21 -16.41
N ASP A 35 3.39 8.73 -17.57
CA ASP A 35 4.21 9.69 -18.34
C ASP A 35 4.23 11.09 -17.71
N LYS A 36 3.32 11.35 -16.76
CA LYS A 36 3.26 12.61 -16.00
C LYS A 36 4.18 12.57 -14.77
N ILE A 37 4.73 11.42 -14.38
CA ILE A 37 5.56 11.27 -13.18
C ILE A 37 6.98 10.89 -13.61
N PRO A 38 7.92 11.85 -13.70
CA PRO A 38 9.29 11.57 -14.10
C PRO A 38 10.06 10.72 -13.07
N SER A 39 11.24 10.28 -13.47
CA SER A 39 12.21 9.63 -12.57
C SER A 39 12.65 10.59 -11.46
N GLY A 40 12.94 10.05 -10.27
CA GLY A 40 13.18 10.86 -9.07
C GLY A 40 12.42 10.30 -7.87
N THR A 41 11.82 11.19 -7.07
CA THR A 41 11.02 10.82 -5.89
C THR A 41 9.55 11.18 -6.12
N ALA A 42 8.63 10.23 -6.01
CA ALA A 42 7.19 10.49 -6.05
C ALA A 42 6.62 10.42 -4.63
N VAL A 43 6.17 11.56 -4.11
CA VAL A 43 5.36 11.63 -2.88
C VAL A 43 3.90 11.43 -3.30
N ILE A 44 3.30 10.32 -2.90
CA ILE A 44 1.95 9.92 -3.28
C ILE A 44 1.03 10.09 -2.07
N ASP A 45 0.23 11.14 -2.09
CA ASP A 45 -0.83 11.44 -1.11
C ASP A 45 -2.06 10.60 -1.44
N LEU A 46 -2.49 9.85 -0.43
CA LEU A 46 -3.57 8.87 -0.47
C LEU A 46 -4.67 9.16 0.57
N GLY A 47 -4.68 10.34 1.17
CA GLY A 47 -5.61 10.70 2.25
C GLY A 47 -7.07 10.81 1.80
N GLU A 48 -7.28 11.14 0.53
CA GLU A 48 -8.62 11.27 -0.08
C GLU A 48 -9.08 9.98 -0.79
N ILE A 49 -8.34 8.85 -0.68
CA ILE A 49 -8.80 7.55 -1.21
C ILE A 49 -9.84 6.93 -0.26
N GLU A 50 -11.10 6.97 -0.68
CA GLU A 50 -12.25 6.43 0.05
C GLU A 50 -12.30 4.89 -0.02
N ARG A 51 -12.01 4.33 -1.20
CA ARG A 51 -12.18 2.89 -1.47
C ARG A 51 -11.31 2.42 -2.62
N ILE A 52 -10.92 1.15 -2.58
CA ILE A 52 -10.25 0.46 -3.68
C ILE A 52 -10.85 -0.95 -3.86
N ASN A 53 -11.06 -1.39 -5.10
CA ASN A 53 -11.60 -2.72 -5.42
C ASN A 53 -10.52 -3.64 -6.04
N SER A 54 -10.85 -4.89 -6.35
CA SER A 54 -9.90 -5.87 -6.89
C SER A 54 -9.32 -5.52 -8.28
N CYS A 55 -10.04 -4.77 -9.12
CA CYS A 55 -9.50 -4.22 -10.36
C CYS A 55 -8.55 -3.05 -10.05
N GLY A 56 -8.97 -2.12 -9.18
CA GLY A 56 -8.14 -1.02 -8.71
C GLY A 56 -6.83 -1.46 -8.05
N VAL A 57 -6.85 -2.54 -7.24
CA VAL A 57 -5.63 -3.16 -6.67
C VAL A 57 -4.68 -3.62 -7.75
N ARG A 58 -5.18 -4.27 -8.80
CA ARG A 58 -4.36 -4.77 -9.92
C ARG A 58 -3.71 -3.60 -10.66
N ASP A 59 -4.49 -2.57 -10.96
CA ASP A 59 -4.04 -1.42 -11.73
C ASP A 59 -3.08 -0.55 -10.92
N TRP A 60 -3.32 -0.39 -9.61
CA TRP A 60 -2.41 0.21 -8.66
C TRP A 60 -1.03 -0.47 -8.64
N VAL A 61 -0.98 -1.80 -8.47
CA VAL A 61 0.30 -2.55 -8.44
C VAL A 61 1.02 -2.45 -9.80
N ASN A 62 0.28 -2.52 -10.90
CA ASN A 62 0.83 -2.34 -12.25
C ASN A 62 1.38 -0.92 -12.47
N TRP A 63 0.66 0.11 -12.01
CA TRP A 63 1.05 1.51 -12.10
C TRP A 63 2.32 1.79 -11.31
N LEU A 64 2.37 1.36 -10.04
CA LEU A 64 3.54 1.51 -9.18
C LEU A 64 4.76 0.80 -9.76
N SER A 65 4.58 -0.39 -10.32
CA SER A 65 5.64 -1.15 -11.01
C SER A 65 6.18 -0.43 -12.25
N LYS A 66 5.35 0.32 -12.99
CA LYS A 66 5.80 1.16 -14.12
C LYS A 66 6.60 2.37 -13.65
N LEU A 67 6.17 3.05 -12.58
CA LEU A 67 6.93 4.15 -11.97
C LEU A 67 8.32 3.68 -11.52
N GLU A 68 8.40 2.54 -10.84
CA GLU A 68 9.67 1.94 -10.42
C GLU A 68 10.57 1.57 -11.60
N SER A 69 9.99 1.03 -12.68
CA SER A 69 10.71 0.71 -13.92
C SER A 69 11.28 1.96 -14.61
N ASN A 70 10.61 3.11 -14.44
CA ASN A 70 11.08 4.42 -14.90
C ASN A 70 12.13 5.05 -13.95
N GLY A 71 12.49 4.39 -12.85
CA GLY A 71 13.46 4.89 -11.86
C GLY A 71 12.87 5.84 -10.81
N THR A 72 11.54 5.89 -10.68
CA THR A 72 10.85 6.67 -9.65
C THR A 72 10.80 5.89 -8.33
N ARG A 73 11.12 6.56 -7.21
CA ARG A 73 10.98 6.01 -5.85
C ARG A 73 9.70 6.53 -5.21
N SER A 74 8.78 5.63 -4.90
CA SER A 74 7.47 5.99 -4.35
C SER A 74 7.49 6.11 -2.83
N VAL A 75 6.86 7.17 -2.33
CA VAL A 75 6.76 7.50 -0.90
C VAL A 75 5.29 7.78 -0.61
N LEU A 76 4.62 6.84 0.05
CA LEU A 76 3.20 6.93 0.33
C LEU A 76 3.01 7.78 1.60
N VAL A 77 2.23 8.85 1.51
CA VAL A 77 1.87 9.73 2.62
C VAL A 77 0.37 9.73 2.82
N GLU A 78 -0.06 9.98 4.05
CA GLU A 78 -1.47 10.10 4.44
C GLU A 78 -2.32 8.89 4.01
N CYS A 79 -1.76 7.67 4.04
CA CYS A 79 -2.49 6.46 3.64
C CYS A 79 -3.82 6.30 4.40
N SER A 80 -4.94 6.40 3.69
CA SER A 80 -6.28 6.20 4.27
C SER A 80 -6.48 4.77 4.83
N PRO A 81 -7.46 4.53 5.72
CA PRO A 81 -7.72 3.18 6.24
C PRO A 81 -7.98 2.14 5.14
N ALA A 82 -8.66 2.54 4.05
CA ALA A 82 -8.87 1.69 2.87
C ALA A 82 -7.56 1.26 2.20
N ILE A 83 -6.55 2.13 2.19
CA ILE A 83 -5.20 1.83 1.69
C ILE A 83 -4.41 0.97 2.68
N VAL A 84 -4.45 1.27 3.98
CA VAL A 84 -3.78 0.46 5.02
C VAL A 84 -4.28 -0.99 4.99
N ALA A 85 -5.59 -1.20 4.84
CA ALA A 85 -6.17 -2.53 4.64
C ALA A 85 -5.55 -3.29 3.45
N GLN A 86 -5.34 -2.64 2.30
CA GLN A 86 -4.68 -3.28 1.16
C GLN A 86 -3.17 -3.49 1.37
N ILE A 87 -2.48 -2.60 2.09
CA ILE A 87 -1.04 -2.76 2.41
C ILE A 87 -0.80 -4.03 3.26
N ASN A 88 -1.76 -4.37 4.12
CA ASN A 88 -1.76 -5.58 4.94
C ASN A 88 -2.23 -6.83 4.16
N LEU A 89 -3.26 -6.70 3.32
CA LEU A 89 -3.89 -7.82 2.62
C LEU A 89 -3.16 -8.26 1.33
N VAL A 90 -2.51 -7.32 0.62
CA VAL A 90 -2.01 -7.54 -0.74
C VAL A 90 -0.49 -7.51 -0.79
N ASN A 91 0.11 -8.62 -1.23
CA ASN A 91 1.54 -8.71 -1.47
C ASN A 91 1.99 -7.69 -2.52
N ASN A 92 3.13 -7.03 -2.27
CA ASN A 92 3.70 -5.98 -3.10
C ASN A 92 2.79 -4.77 -3.36
N PHE A 93 1.76 -4.52 -2.55
CA PHE A 93 0.92 -3.32 -2.69
C PHE A 93 1.71 -2.01 -2.64
N THR A 94 2.79 -1.97 -1.84
CA THR A 94 3.70 -0.82 -1.75
C THR A 94 4.86 -0.88 -2.74
N GLY A 95 4.98 -1.95 -3.54
CA GLY A 95 6.15 -2.18 -4.40
C GLY A 95 7.47 -2.14 -3.62
N ASN A 96 8.47 -1.46 -4.20
CA ASN A 96 9.70 -1.01 -3.54
C ASN A 96 9.55 0.38 -2.86
N GLY A 97 8.34 0.94 -2.90
CA GLY A 97 7.97 2.16 -2.20
C GLY A 97 7.77 1.97 -0.69
N VAL A 98 7.68 3.10 0.01
CA VAL A 98 7.73 3.18 1.46
C VAL A 98 6.57 4.01 2.02
N VAL A 99 6.00 3.58 3.15
CA VAL A 99 4.95 4.30 3.88
C VAL A 99 5.62 5.27 4.84
N LYS A 100 5.33 6.56 4.69
CA LYS A 100 5.78 7.63 5.60
C LYS A 100 4.74 7.86 6.69
N SER A 101 3.50 8.14 6.31
CA SER A 101 2.38 8.41 7.23
C SER A 101 1.10 7.74 6.78
N PHE A 102 0.21 7.48 7.75
CA PHE A 102 -1.04 6.77 7.55
C PHE A 102 -2.08 7.21 8.59
N TYR A 103 -3.35 7.06 8.25
CA TYR A 103 -4.46 7.33 9.14
C TYR A 103 -4.79 6.12 10.02
N VAL A 104 -5.19 6.36 11.26
CA VAL A 104 -5.60 5.37 12.25
C VAL A 104 -7.06 5.66 12.64
N PRO A 105 -8.02 4.73 12.45
CA PRO A 105 -9.45 4.97 12.72
C PRO A 105 -9.80 4.86 14.21
N TYR A 106 -10.73 5.71 14.65
CA TYR A 106 -11.28 5.73 16.00
C TYR A 106 -12.78 6.01 15.98
N PHE A 107 -13.48 5.49 16.98
CA PHE A 107 -14.90 5.71 17.21
C PHE A 107 -15.13 6.32 18.61
N CYS A 108 -16.06 7.28 18.74
CA CYS A 108 -16.44 7.85 20.02
C CYS A 108 -17.77 7.26 20.50
N PRO A 109 -17.78 6.38 21.52
CA PRO A 109 -19.01 5.75 22.00
C PRO A 109 -20.02 6.71 22.66
N GLU A 110 -19.61 7.93 23.00
CA GLU A 110 -20.45 8.95 23.63
C GLU A 110 -21.10 9.92 22.63
N CYS A 111 -20.45 10.15 21.48
CA CYS A 111 -20.94 11.04 20.42
C CYS A 111 -21.50 10.30 19.19
N ASP A 112 -21.23 8.99 19.05
CA ASP A 112 -21.54 8.19 17.85
C ASP A 112 -20.82 8.74 16.58
N GLU A 113 -19.60 9.24 16.77
CA GLU A 113 -18.79 9.93 15.76
C GLU A 113 -17.47 9.19 15.46
N GLU A 114 -17.12 9.10 14.17
CA GLU A 114 -15.88 8.52 13.66
C GLU A 114 -14.79 9.58 13.45
N LYS A 115 -13.52 9.23 13.70
CA LYS A 115 -12.37 10.11 13.47
C LYS A 115 -11.16 9.32 13.00
N VAL A 116 -10.35 9.92 12.13
CA VAL A 116 -9.03 9.41 11.79
C VAL A 116 -7.93 10.29 12.38
N LEU A 117 -6.91 9.66 12.96
CA LEU A 117 -5.69 10.31 13.44
C LEU A 117 -4.56 10.07 12.44
N LEU A 118 -3.91 11.12 11.94
CA LEU A 118 -2.71 10.97 11.10
C LEU A 118 -1.52 10.62 11.98
N VAL A 119 -0.82 9.53 11.63
CA VAL A 119 0.34 9.01 12.37
C VAL A 119 1.51 8.79 11.42
N GLU A 120 2.72 9.05 11.91
CA GLU A 120 3.98 8.81 11.22
C GLU A 120 4.46 7.38 11.49
N ALA A 121 4.78 6.62 10.44
CA ALA A 121 5.17 5.21 10.56
C ALA A 121 6.47 5.00 11.34
N GLY A 122 7.34 6.01 11.41
CA GLY A 122 8.55 6.01 12.24
C GLY A 122 8.29 6.21 13.74
N ASP A 123 7.13 6.74 14.13
CA ASP A 123 6.82 7.14 15.51
C ASP A 123 6.02 6.06 16.28
N MET A 124 5.59 4.99 15.61
CA MET A 124 4.79 3.87 16.16
C MET A 124 5.52 2.93 17.14
N GLY A 125 6.73 3.30 17.59
CA GLY A 125 7.51 2.54 18.57
C GLY A 125 7.97 1.14 18.10
N PRO A 126 8.57 0.35 19.00
CA PRO A 126 8.89 -1.05 18.73
C PRO A 126 7.63 -1.94 18.79
N PRO A 127 7.61 -3.11 18.12
CA PRO A 127 6.52 -4.09 18.26
C PRO A 127 6.39 -4.63 19.70
N PRO A 128 5.17 -4.99 20.16
CA PRO A 128 3.89 -4.84 19.47
C PRO A 128 3.49 -3.36 19.35
N HIS A 129 2.93 -2.99 18.20
CA HIS A 129 2.52 -1.61 17.93
C HIS A 129 1.16 -1.32 18.57
N GLU A 130 1.10 -0.30 19.43
CA GLU A 130 -0.13 0.13 20.09
C GLU A 130 -0.73 1.35 19.36
N PRO A 131 -2.07 1.46 19.26
CA PRO A 131 -2.71 2.64 18.69
C PRO A 131 -2.45 3.87 19.59
N PRO A 132 -2.05 5.03 19.05
CA PRO A 132 -1.89 6.25 19.84
C PRO A 132 -3.20 6.66 20.53
N THR A 133 -3.13 7.48 21.58
CA THR A 133 -4.34 8.03 22.21
C THR A 133 -4.98 9.10 21.33
N CYS A 134 -6.25 8.92 20.96
CA CYS A 134 -7.07 9.93 20.28
C CYS A 134 -8.14 10.51 21.23
N ARG A 135 -8.54 11.76 21.02
CA ARG A 135 -9.66 12.42 21.74
C ARG A 135 -10.70 12.94 20.75
N CYS A 136 -11.96 12.84 21.15
CA CYS A 136 -13.11 13.36 20.41
C CYS A 136 -13.09 14.90 20.41
N ASP A 137 -13.39 15.52 19.25
CA ASP A 137 -13.41 16.98 19.13
C ASP A 137 -14.66 17.63 19.75
N GLU A 138 -15.68 16.85 20.11
CA GLU A 138 -16.92 17.35 20.71
C GLU A 138 -16.95 17.23 22.24
N CYS A 139 -16.58 16.06 22.78
CA CYS A 139 -16.67 15.77 24.22
C CYS A 139 -15.31 15.69 24.94
N ASP A 140 -14.18 15.80 24.23
CA ASP A 140 -12.79 15.62 24.71
C ASP A 140 -12.48 14.24 25.34
N LEU A 141 -13.42 13.30 25.38
CA LEU A 141 -13.17 11.96 25.89
C LEU A 141 -12.24 11.17 24.95
N VAL A 142 -11.54 10.19 25.52
CA VAL A 142 -10.68 9.28 24.77
C VAL A 142 -11.57 8.43 23.85
N MET A 143 -11.19 8.32 22.58
CA MET A 143 -11.90 7.51 21.60
C MET A 143 -11.35 6.09 21.56
N ASP A 144 -12.21 5.12 21.28
CA ASP A 144 -11.82 3.73 21.06
C ASP A 144 -11.19 3.57 19.68
N PHE A 145 -10.17 2.71 19.58
CA PHE A 145 -9.55 2.37 18.30
C PHE A 145 -10.46 1.40 17.52
N ASP A 146 -10.82 1.74 16.28
CA ASP A 146 -11.85 1.05 15.50
C ASP A 146 -11.28 0.01 14.50
N ASP A 147 -10.28 -0.76 14.95
CA ASP A 147 -9.78 -1.95 14.26
C ASP A 147 -9.07 -2.86 15.30
N MET A 148 -8.49 -3.97 14.86
CA MET A 148 -7.66 -4.86 15.67
C MET A 148 -6.16 -4.51 15.48
N PRO A 149 -5.42 -4.11 16.54
CA PRO A 149 -4.06 -3.59 16.40
C PRO A 149 -3.10 -4.53 15.65
N ASP A 150 -3.14 -5.83 15.98
CA ASP A 150 -2.27 -6.85 15.38
C ASP A 150 -2.44 -6.96 13.85
N SER A 151 -3.65 -6.77 13.33
CA SER A 151 -3.92 -6.78 11.88
C SER A 151 -3.68 -5.43 11.23
N TYR A 152 -4.05 -4.34 11.90
CA TYR A 152 -3.96 -2.99 11.33
C TYR A 152 -2.50 -2.53 11.18
N PHE A 153 -1.68 -2.76 12.21
CA PHE A 153 -0.27 -2.34 12.24
C PHE A 153 0.71 -3.38 11.67
N ALA A 154 0.22 -4.52 11.14
CA ALA A 154 1.06 -5.62 10.65
C ALA A 154 2.12 -5.18 9.63
N PHE A 155 1.80 -4.22 8.75
CA PHE A 155 2.73 -3.71 7.73
C PHE A 155 4.00 -3.06 8.30
N LEU A 156 3.95 -2.49 9.50
CA LEU A 156 5.09 -1.81 10.14
C LEU A 156 6.23 -2.79 10.49
N SER A 157 5.92 -4.06 10.71
CA SER A 157 6.94 -5.11 10.92
C SER A 157 7.81 -5.36 9.69
N ASN A 158 7.41 -4.88 8.49
CA ASN A 158 8.10 -5.14 7.25
C ASN A 158 9.01 -3.95 6.87
N GLN A 159 10.17 -3.85 7.52
CA GLN A 159 11.10 -2.71 7.46
C GLN A 159 11.53 -2.25 6.05
N ARG A 160 11.39 -3.07 5.01
CA ARG A 160 11.61 -2.62 3.60
C ARG A 160 10.55 -1.63 3.11
N LYS A 161 9.38 -1.59 3.75
CA LYS A 161 8.30 -0.62 3.50
C LYS A 161 8.47 0.66 4.32
N LEU A 162 9.51 0.79 5.14
CA LEU A 162 9.79 1.97 5.94
C LEU A 162 10.88 2.82 5.28
N ALA A 163 10.70 4.13 5.40
CA ALA A 163 11.43 5.10 4.61
C ALA A 163 12.71 5.57 5.31
N GLU A 164 13.84 5.66 4.60
CA GLU A 164 15.03 6.39 5.06
C GLU A 164 14.67 7.87 5.32
N PRO A 165 14.59 8.34 6.59
CA PRO A 165 13.86 9.56 6.92
C PRO A 165 14.42 10.82 6.26
N ASP A 166 15.75 10.93 6.17
CA ASP A 166 16.43 12.18 5.82
C ASP A 166 16.15 12.65 4.38
N LYS A 167 16.06 11.72 3.43
CA LYS A 167 15.82 12.06 2.01
C LYS A 167 14.38 12.54 1.78
N ILE A 168 13.44 12.01 2.54
CA ILE A 168 12.00 12.31 2.41
C ILE A 168 11.61 13.54 3.21
N ASN A 169 12.18 13.69 4.41
CA ASN A 169 12.06 14.93 5.17
C ASN A 169 12.69 16.10 4.40
N GLY A 170 13.75 15.87 3.62
CA GLY A 170 14.28 16.82 2.63
C GLY A 170 13.24 17.20 1.57
N ALA A 171 12.75 16.23 0.81
CA ALA A 171 11.74 16.43 -0.23
C ALA A 171 10.48 17.17 0.27
N MET A 172 9.91 16.71 1.40
CA MET A 172 8.72 17.32 2.01
C MET A 172 9.00 18.76 2.50
N LYS A 173 10.21 19.07 2.94
CA LYS A 173 10.61 20.42 3.37
C LYS A 173 10.80 21.39 2.19
N GLU A 174 11.19 20.88 1.03
CA GLU A 174 11.22 21.68 -0.22
C GLU A 174 9.81 21.92 -0.76
N LEU A 175 8.91 20.94 -0.65
CA LEU A 175 7.46 21.11 -0.87
C LEU A 175 6.83 22.11 0.12
N ALA A 176 7.27 22.15 1.38
CA ALA A 176 6.78 23.15 2.33
C ALA A 176 7.23 24.59 1.96
N ARG A 177 8.53 24.77 1.67
CA ARG A 177 9.15 26.09 1.43
C ARG A 177 8.67 26.81 0.17
N GLY A 178 8.38 26.08 -0.91
CA GLY A 178 7.82 26.69 -2.13
C GLY A 178 6.38 27.22 -1.99
N SER A 179 5.79 27.14 -0.80
CA SER A 179 4.40 27.51 -0.52
C SER A 179 4.28 28.78 0.35
N GLU A 180 5.40 29.41 0.74
CA GLU A 180 5.41 30.58 1.63
C GLU A 180 5.14 31.91 0.89
N ALA A 181 3.86 32.25 0.77
CA ALA A 181 3.42 33.65 0.84
C ALA A 181 2.98 33.96 2.28
N PRO A 182 3.33 35.12 2.87
CA PRO A 182 3.14 35.35 4.30
C PRO A 182 1.68 35.62 4.67
N GLN A 183 1.08 34.72 5.45
CA GLN A 183 -0.16 34.92 6.20
C GLN A 183 0.11 34.70 7.71
N PRO A 184 -0.45 35.51 8.61
CA PRO A 184 -0.06 35.52 10.01
C PRO A 184 -0.61 34.32 10.81
N LYS A 185 0.11 33.98 11.89
CA LYS A 185 -0.20 32.85 12.79
C LYS A 185 -1.60 32.96 13.40
N GLY A 186 -2.42 31.92 13.29
CA GLY A 186 -3.71 31.86 14.00
C GLY A 186 -4.54 30.59 13.80
N LYS A 187 -4.53 29.72 14.82
CA LYS A 187 -5.47 28.62 15.13
C LYS A 187 -5.58 27.40 14.19
N VAL A 188 -5.60 26.25 14.86
CA VAL A 188 -6.06 24.92 14.42
C VAL A 188 -7.43 25.04 13.74
N LYS A 189 -7.64 24.29 12.65
CA LYS A 189 -8.84 24.40 11.81
C LYS A 189 -9.55 23.05 11.65
N SER A 190 -10.28 22.67 12.70
CA SER A 190 -11.31 21.63 12.64
C SER A 190 -12.36 22.01 11.59
N ARG A 191 -12.79 21.04 10.77
CA ARG A 191 -13.66 21.30 9.60
C ARG A 191 -15.14 21.14 9.97
N GLN A 192 -15.67 22.09 10.74
CA GLN A 192 -17.07 22.05 11.20
C GLN A 192 -18.02 22.81 10.27
N SER A 193 -19.28 22.36 10.24
CA SER A 193 -20.36 22.86 9.37
C SER A 193 -20.94 24.21 9.83
N ASN A 194 -21.52 24.97 8.90
CA ASN A 194 -21.96 26.35 9.13
C ASN A 194 -23.46 26.45 9.51
N PRO A 195 -23.82 26.92 10.71
CA PRO A 195 -25.21 27.25 11.06
C PRO A 195 -25.48 28.75 10.81
N GLN A 196 -26.54 29.07 10.06
CA GLN A 196 -26.95 30.47 9.84
C GLN A 196 -28.28 30.78 10.53
N LEU A 197 -28.24 31.66 11.52
CA LEU A 197 -29.40 32.18 12.24
C LEU A 197 -29.96 33.45 11.58
N GLY A 198 -31.29 33.53 11.47
CA GLY A 198 -32.04 34.72 11.08
C GLY A 198 -33.52 34.55 11.40
N ALA A 199 -34.11 35.51 12.10
CA ALA A 199 -35.51 35.54 12.56
C ALA A 199 -35.99 37.01 12.63
N PRO A 200 -37.26 37.34 12.95
CA PRO A 200 -38.48 36.53 13.07
C PRO A 200 -39.67 37.08 12.22
N GLY A 201 -40.84 36.41 12.19
CA GLY A 201 -42.08 37.05 11.71
C GLY A 201 -43.32 36.17 11.46
N SER A 202 -44.32 36.29 12.35
CA SER A 202 -45.78 36.19 12.12
C SER A 202 -46.46 34.91 11.55
N LYS A 203 -47.34 34.33 12.37
CA LYS A 203 -48.50 33.46 12.00
C LYS A 203 -49.80 34.31 12.04
N PRO A 204 -51.04 33.79 11.85
CA PRO A 204 -51.50 32.48 11.31
C PRO A 204 -52.57 32.60 10.19
N SER A 205 -52.92 31.48 9.53
CA SER A 205 -54.30 31.19 9.07
C SER A 205 -54.47 29.71 8.67
N VAL A 206 -55.61 29.13 9.05
CA VAL A 206 -56.15 27.82 8.60
C VAL A 206 -57.36 28.06 7.70
N PRO A 207 -57.72 27.12 6.81
CA PRO A 207 -58.98 26.39 7.08
C PRO A 207 -59.05 24.91 6.61
N SER A 208 -59.64 24.09 7.49
CA SER A 208 -60.67 23.06 7.30
C SER A 208 -60.59 21.93 6.23
N LEU A 209 -60.84 20.72 6.73
CA LEU A 209 -61.24 19.48 6.05
C LEU A 209 -62.58 19.58 5.29
N PRO A 210 -62.89 18.59 4.44
CA PRO A 210 -64.06 17.73 4.70
C PRO A 210 -63.72 16.24 4.86
N SER A 211 -64.71 15.43 5.26
CA SER A 211 -64.55 14.06 5.78
C SER A 211 -65.60 13.09 5.20
N ILE A 212 -65.46 11.77 5.48
CA ILE A 212 -66.42 10.67 5.21
C ILE A 212 -66.41 10.22 3.72
N GLN A 213 -66.45 8.94 3.31
CA GLN A 213 -67.18 7.77 3.83
C GLN A 213 -66.45 6.39 3.70
N ARG A 214 -67.14 5.29 4.06
CA ARG A 214 -66.59 4.00 4.53
C ARG A 214 -67.37 2.78 3.96
N THR A 215 -66.67 1.75 3.49
CA THR A 215 -67.12 0.33 3.34
C THR A 215 -65.88 -0.59 3.35
N SER A 216 -65.63 -1.48 4.33
CA SER A 216 -66.13 -2.87 4.48
C SER A 216 -65.92 -3.74 3.21
N THR A 217 -65.26 -4.90 3.21
CA THR A 217 -65.25 -6.03 4.17
C THR A 217 -63.93 -6.87 4.15
N ALA A 218 -63.77 -7.80 5.10
CA ALA A 218 -62.72 -8.85 5.16
C ALA A 218 -63.42 -10.25 5.22
N PRO A 219 -62.78 -11.42 5.49
CA PRO A 219 -61.35 -11.79 5.60
C PRO A 219 -60.98 -13.11 4.83
N ALA A 220 -59.87 -13.77 5.24
CA ALA A 220 -59.39 -15.16 4.96
C ALA A 220 -58.22 -15.31 3.93
N SER A 221 -57.31 -16.31 3.98
CA SER A 221 -56.80 -17.24 5.03
C SER A 221 -55.63 -18.07 4.44
N GLY A 222 -54.62 -18.45 5.25
CA GLY A 222 -53.55 -19.41 4.87
C GLY A 222 -52.45 -18.83 3.96
N ALA A 223 -51.12 -18.89 4.19
CA ALA A 223 -50.20 -19.82 4.86
C ALA A 223 -49.47 -20.81 3.92
N HIS A 224 -48.16 -20.99 4.19
CA HIS A 224 -47.24 -22.08 3.79
C HIS A 224 -46.44 -22.10 2.46
N HIS A 225 -45.14 -22.41 2.65
CA HIS A 225 -44.20 -23.23 1.83
C HIS A 225 -43.50 -22.71 0.54
N SER A 226 -42.29 -22.18 0.75
CA SER A 226 -40.97 -22.73 0.32
C SER A 226 -40.67 -23.34 -1.08
N SER A 227 -39.47 -22.95 -1.57
CA SER A 227 -38.44 -23.72 -2.31
C SER A 227 -38.51 -23.96 -3.84
N GLY A 228 -37.57 -23.31 -4.55
CA GLY A 228 -36.69 -23.94 -5.57
C GLY A 228 -37.11 -23.89 -7.05
N PRO A 229 -36.14 -23.68 -7.96
CA PRO A 229 -36.21 -24.17 -9.35
C PRO A 229 -35.13 -25.21 -9.67
N ARG A 230 -35.46 -26.18 -10.55
CA ARG A 230 -34.56 -27.24 -11.04
C ARG A 230 -34.51 -27.23 -12.58
N LEU A 231 -33.46 -27.83 -13.14
CA LEU A 231 -33.19 -27.96 -14.60
C LEU A 231 -34.33 -28.61 -15.41
N PRO A 232 -34.27 -28.46 -16.74
CA PRO A 232 -34.40 -29.59 -17.66
C PRO A 232 -33.13 -29.87 -18.50
N THR A 233 -33.04 -31.06 -19.10
CA THR A 233 -31.81 -31.63 -19.71
C THR A 233 -32.05 -32.30 -21.08
N GLY A 234 -31.07 -32.19 -21.99
CA GLY A 234 -30.87 -33.09 -23.15
C GLY A 234 -31.61 -32.70 -24.45
N LYS A 235 -31.25 -33.17 -25.66
CA LYS A 235 -30.14 -34.04 -26.15
C LYS A 235 -30.09 -33.93 -27.70
N SER A 236 -28.91 -33.91 -28.34
CA SER A 236 -28.66 -34.52 -29.67
C SER A 236 -27.17 -34.45 -30.08
N GLY A 237 -26.71 -35.42 -30.88
CA GLY A 237 -25.32 -35.60 -31.31
C GLY A 237 -25.00 -35.14 -32.75
N PRO A 238 -23.83 -35.54 -33.30
CA PRO A 238 -23.12 -34.83 -34.39
C PRO A 238 -23.42 -35.38 -35.80
N PRO A 239 -22.80 -34.79 -36.85
CA PRO A 239 -21.73 -35.54 -37.54
C PRO A 239 -20.48 -34.70 -37.91
N SER A 240 -19.61 -35.28 -38.74
CA SER A 240 -18.16 -35.04 -38.87
C SER A 240 -17.68 -34.48 -40.22
N SER A 241 -16.35 -34.28 -40.31
CA SER A 241 -15.51 -34.20 -41.53
C SER A 241 -15.47 -32.85 -42.28
N GLY A 242 -14.30 -32.35 -42.76
CA GLY A 242 -12.91 -32.82 -42.58
C GLY A 242 -11.91 -32.17 -43.57
N ASN A 243 -10.60 -32.31 -43.29
CA ASN A 243 -9.43 -32.14 -44.19
C ASN A 243 -9.11 -30.69 -44.70
N ASN A 244 -7.86 -30.29 -45.02
CA ASN A 244 -6.62 -31.08 -45.26
C ASN A 244 -5.30 -30.28 -45.03
N LEU A 245 -4.22 -30.99 -44.66
CA LEU A 245 -2.79 -30.88 -45.06
C LEU A 245 -2.19 -29.49 -45.42
N THR A 246 -1.07 -28.97 -44.87
CA THR A 246 0.30 -29.51 -44.61
C THR A 246 1.04 -28.59 -43.58
N GLY A 247 2.30 -28.77 -43.11
CA GLY A 247 3.33 -29.82 -43.23
C GLY A 247 4.75 -29.33 -42.81
N LYS A 248 5.73 -30.26 -42.68
CA LYS A 248 7.20 -30.08 -42.44
C LYS A 248 7.71 -29.21 -41.26
N ALA A 249 8.26 -29.90 -40.25
CA ALA A 249 9.53 -29.55 -39.59
C ALA A 249 10.66 -30.47 -40.18
N PRO A 250 11.92 -30.51 -39.70
CA PRO A 250 12.63 -29.69 -38.70
C PRO A 250 14.04 -29.20 -39.15
N SER A 251 14.77 -28.43 -38.31
CA SER A 251 16.22 -28.60 -38.05
C SER A 251 16.83 -27.47 -37.17
N LYS A 252 17.88 -27.83 -36.42
CA LYS A 252 18.77 -26.96 -35.60
C LYS A 252 20.03 -27.80 -35.26
N PRO A 253 21.12 -27.18 -34.76
CA PRO A 253 22.13 -26.35 -35.43
C PRO A 253 23.35 -27.23 -35.91
N PRO A 254 24.58 -26.72 -36.16
CA PRO A 254 25.52 -26.52 -35.04
C PRO A 254 26.67 -25.47 -35.23
N SER A 255 27.45 -25.32 -34.15
CA SER A 255 28.91 -25.02 -34.09
C SER A 255 29.48 -23.61 -34.32
N ALA A 256 30.33 -23.21 -33.37
CA ALA A 256 31.30 -22.13 -33.43
C ALA A 256 32.70 -22.65 -33.81
N PRO A 257 33.71 -21.77 -33.96
CA PRO A 257 35.11 -22.10 -33.72
C PRO A 257 35.69 -21.38 -32.48
N ARG A 258 36.62 -22.04 -31.79
CA ARG A 258 37.55 -21.46 -30.80
C ARG A 258 38.97 -21.44 -31.36
N LEU A 259 39.78 -20.47 -30.93
CA LEU A 259 41.18 -20.58 -30.41
C LEU A 259 42.12 -19.45 -30.89
N GLY A 260 42.95 -18.97 -29.96
CA GLY A 260 44.25 -18.34 -30.25
C GLY A 260 44.52 -17.02 -29.53
N GLY A 261 45.55 -16.97 -28.68
CA GLY A 261 46.18 -15.70 -28.27
C GLY A 261 46.43 -15.48 -26.76
N ASN A 262 47.44 -16.13 -26.18
CA ASN A 262 48.05 -15.65 -24.93
C ASN A 262 48.90 -14.39 -25.20
N THR A 263 48.95 -13.44 -24.26
CA THR A 263 50.20 -12.87 -23.70
C THR A 263 49.93 -11.80 -22.62
N LYS A 264 50.85 -11.70 -21.64
CA LYS A 264 50.88 -10.69 -20.56
C LYS A 264 51.94 -9.59 -20.88
N PRO A 265 51.98 -8.45 -20.17
CA PRO A 265 52.60 -7.21 -20.65
C PRO A 265 54.07 -6.99 -20.22
N PRO A 266 54.78 -6.05 -20.87
CA PRO A 266 55.96 -5.33 -20.35
C PRO A 266 55.51 -4.06 -19.58
N SER A 267 55.83 -3.85 -18.30
CA SER A 267 57.11 -3.46 -17.67
C SER A 267 57.37 -1.94 -17.64
N SER A 268 57.24 -1.34 -16.45
CA SER A 268 57.62 0.05 -16.14
C SER A 268 59.13 0.22 -15.88
N PRO A 269 59.70 1.44 -16.00
CA PRO A 269 61.00 1.78 -15.44
C PRO A 269 60.91 2.67 -14.17
N HIS A 270 61.12 2.02 -13.03
CA HIS A 270 61.98 2.40 -11.89
C HIS A 270 62.46 3.87 -11.68
N MET A 271 62.14 4.46 -10.50
CA MET A 271 63.01 5.28 -9.61
C MET A 271 62.22 5.64 -8.33
N SER A 272 62.77 5.91 -7.13
CA SER A 272 63.97 5.43 -6.41
C SER A 272 63.88 5.90 -4.93
N MET A 273 64.21 5.03 -3.98
CA MET A 273 64.52 5.23 -2.53
C MET A 273 64.09 6.51 -1.76
N ARG A 274 63.51 6.32 -0.55
CA ARG A 274 64.22 6.53 0.75
C ARG A 274 63.42 6.00 1.96
N ILE A 275 64.13 5.49 2.96
CA ILE A 275 63.66 5.12 4.32
C ILE A 275 64.60 5.84 5.33
N PRO A 276 64.13 6.25 6.51
CA PRO A 276 64.68 5.65 7.75
C PRO A 276 63.64 5.33 8.84
N SER A 277 63.72 4.09 9.35
CA SER A 277 63.45 3.57 10.71
C SER A 277 62.63 4.35 11.78
N SER A 278 61.51 3.76 12.21
CA SER A 278 61.19 3.13 13.54
C SER A 278 61.63 3.76 14.89
N PRO A 279 61.09 3.37 16.09
CA PRO A 279 60.03 2.38 16.41
C PRO A 279 58.95 2.82 17.46
N SER A 280 57.83 2.10 17.60
CA SER A 280 57.41 1.40 18.86
C SER A 280 55.93 0.92 18.92
N SER A 281 55.78 -0.40 19.07
CA SER A 281 54.72 -1.13 19.80
C SER A 281 53.25 -1.20 19.28
N PRO A 282 52.49 -2.27 19.64
CA PRO A 282 51.46 -2.82 18.76
C PRO A 282 50.00 -2.63 19.21
N ALA A 283 49.08 -2.82 18.26
CA ALA A 283 47.64 -2.89 18.51
C ALA A 283 47.21 -4.23 19.14
N VAL A 284 46.32 -4.17 20.13
CA VAL A 284 45.59 -5.34 20.65
C VAL A 284 44.29 -5.49 19.85
N ALA A 285 44.21 -6.52 19.00
CA ALA A 285 42.98 -6.88 18.32
C ALA A 285 42.07 -7.70 19.25
N ALA A 286 40.80 -7.31 19.36
CA ALA A 286 39.80 -8.05 20.13
C ALA A 286 39.39 -9.36 19.40
N PRO A 287 39.13 -10.47 20.12
CA PRO A 287 38.67 -11.71 19.50
C PRO A 287 37.25 -11.56 18.96
N GLY A 288 37.05 -11.93 17.69
CA GLY A 288 35.73 -11.93 17.06
C GLY A 288 34.77 -12.91 17.74
N LYS A 289 33.52 -12.47 17.98
CA LYS A 289 32.44 -13.33 18.50
C LYS A 289 32.27 -14.52 17.56
N SER A 290 32.27 -15.73 18.12
CA SER A 290 32.47 -16.95 17.35
C SER A 290 31.23 -17.40 16.57
N ASN A 291 31.44 -17.80 15.32
CA ASN A 291 30.43 -18.46 14.48
C ASN A 291 30.01 -19.86 14.99
N ALA A 292 30.46 -20.26 16.18
CA ALA A 292 30.23 -21.58 16.77
C ALA A 292 28.74 -21.90 16.93
N LEU A 293 27.91 -20.91 17.27
CA LEU A 293 26.47 -21.07 17.39
C LEU A 293 25.79 -21.35 16.02
N VAL A 294 26.32 -20.79 14.93
CA VAL A 294 25.82 -21.07 13.58
C VAL A 294 26.18 -22.49 13.17
N PHE A 295 27.42 -22.93 13.41
CA PHE A 295 27.85 -24.30 13.10
C PHE A 295 27.10 -25.37 13.93
N THR A 296 26.78 -25.11 15.20
CA THR A 296 25.99 -26.06 16.00
C THR A 296 24.54 -26.14 15.53
N LEU A 297 23.89 -25.01 15.21
CA LEU A 297 22.54 -25.02 14.64
C LEU A 297 22.46 -25.75 13.29
N VAL A 298 23.44 -25.53 12.40
CA VAL A 298 23.54 -26.27 11.12
C VAL A 298 23.74 -27.77 11.36
N GLY A 299 24.58 -28.15 12.32
CA GLY A 299 24.77 -29.57 12.68
C GLY A 299 23.49 -30.24 13.18
N ILE A 300 22.72 -29.56 14.04
CA ILE A 300 21.42 -30.05 14.55
C ILE A 300 20.41 -30.20 13.40
N LEU A 301 20.33 -29.22 12.49
CA LEU A 301 19.43 -29.26 11.34
C LEU A 301 19.74 -30.46 10.42
N VAL A 302 21.02 -30.70 10.10
CA VAL A 302 21.44 -31.83 9.28
C VAL A 302 21.12 -33.16 9.95
N ALA A 303 21.37 -33.29 11.26
CA ALA A 303 21.03 -34.50 12.02
C ALA A 303 19.51 -34.77 12.01
N ALA A 304 18.69 -33.74 12.19
CA ALA A 304 17.23 -33.86 12.13
C ALA A 304 16.75 -34.32 10.74
N ILE A 305 17.30 -33.77 9.65
CA ILE A 305 16.97 -34.18 8.28
C ILE A 305 17.35 -35.65 8.03
N VAL A 306 18.51 -36.11 8.51
CA VAL A 306 18.94 -37.52 8.37
C VAL A 306 18.01 -38.47 9.13
N VAL A 307 17.61 -38.13 10.36
CA VAL A 307 16.65 -38.94 11.13
C VAL A 307 15.27 -38.98 10.43
N LEU A 308 14.81 -37.85 9.90
CA LEU A 308 13.51 -37.77 9.22
C LEU A 308 13.53 -38.57 7.90
N ALA A 309 14.63 -38.49 7.13
CA ALA A 309 14.83 -39.31 5.94
C ALA A 309 14.88 -40.80 6.26
N TYR A 310 15.57 -41.20 7.34
CA TYR A 310 15.60 -42.60 7.79
C TYR A 310 14.18 -43.09 8.15
N LEU A 311 13.43 -42.35 8.96
CA LEU A 311 12.07 -42.70 9.37
C LEU A 311 11.05 -42.76 8.20
N VAL A 312 11.32 -42.07 7.10
CA VAL A 312 10.53 -42.15 5.86
C VAL A 312 10.93 -43.34 5.00
N LEU A 313 12.20 -43.77 5.04
CA LEU A 313 12.73 -44.89 4.25
C LEU A 313 12.58 -46.25 4.95
N THR A 314 12.30 -46.30 6.26
CA THR A 314 12.09 -47.53 7.04
C THR A 314 10.61 -47.76 7.42
N LYS A 315 9.67 -47.21 6.66
CA LYS A 315 8.23 -47.46 6.75
C LYS A 315 7.70 -47.95 5.41
#